data_AF-A0A022PB55-F1
#
_entry.id   AF-A0A022PB55-F1
#
_cell.length_a   1.000
_cell.length_b   1.000
_cell.length_c   1.000
_cell.angle_alpha   90.00
_cell.angle_beta   90.00
_cell.angle_gamma   90.00
#
_symmetry.space_group_name_H-M   'P 1'
#
loop_
_entity.id
_entity.type
_entity.pdbx_description
1 polymer ?
#
loop_
_entity_poly.entity_id
_entity_poly.type
_entity_poly.pdbx_seq_one_letter_code
_entity_poly.pdbx_strand_id
1 'polypeptide(L)'
;MRLPWIIWEPTKISGPDFQTPYPLHNIIDFNYTTFDSFFFKVSTLTLELADNATLPDMTPKKRLGRGKLRKKKRHLFYGFVGTPKANGKKISDGEVIEMIHNYLQAAHARHALNQHQSD
;
A
#
# COMPACT_ATOMS: atom_id res chain seq x y z
N MET A 1 18.19 -1.69 13.77
CA MET A 1 16.78 -1.81 13.34
C MET A 1 16.67 -1.33 11.89
N ARG A 2 16.49 -2.24 10.91
CA ARG A 2 16.20 -1.86 9.52
C ARG A 2 14.69 -1.63 9.43
N LEU A 3 14.27 -0.37 9.30
CA LEU A 3 12.90 -0.03 8.93
C LEU A 3 12.63 -0.64 7.55
N PRO A 4 11.55 -1.42 7.35
CA PRO A 4 11.19 -1.90 6.03
C PRO A 4 10.74 -0.69 5.21
N TRP A 5 11.66 -0.15 4.41
CA TRP A 5 11.32 0.76 3.33
C TRP A 5 10.44 -0.02 2.36
N ILE A 6 9.21 0.44 2.11
CA ILE A 6 8.24 -0.30 1.32
C ILE A 6 8.82 -0.48 -0.08
N ILE A 7 9.23 -1.70 -0.42
CA ILE A 7 9.59 -2.04 -1.79
C ILE A 7 8.26 -2.36 -2.46
N TRP A 8 7.70 -1.36 -3.14
CA TRP A 8 6.64 -1.60 -4.11
C TRP A 8 7.33 -2.14 -5.34
N GLU A 9 7.33 -3.46 -5.50
CA GLU A 9 7.61 -3.98 -6.82
C GLU A 9 6.54 -3.40 -7.77
N PRO A 10 6.90 -3.00 -8.99
CA PRO A 10 6.02 -2.20 -9.84
C PRO A 10 4.76 -2.95 -10.33
N THR A 11 4.52 -4.16 -9.83
CA THR A 11 3.32 -4.97 -10.08
C THR A 11 2.64 -5.46 -8.80
N LYS A 12 3.33 -5.49 -7.65
CA LYS A 12 2.84 -6.09 -6.41
C LYS A 12 3.44 -5.40 -5.18
N ILE A 13 2.70 -5.33 -4.08
CA ILE A 13 3.23 -4.98 -2.77
C ILE A 13 3.65 -6.25 -2.02
N SER A 14 4.86 -6.24 -1.47
CA SER A 14 5.38 -7.28 -0.59
C SER A 14 5.89 -6.67 0.71
N GLY A 15 5.80 -7.42 1.80
CA GLY A 15 6.23 -6.96 3.11
C GLY A 15 6.22 -8.11 4.11
N PRO A 16 6.86 -7.95 5.28
CA PRO A 16 6.95 -9.03 6.28
C PRO A 16 5.59 -9.50 6.78
N ASP A 17 4.55 -8.69 6.59
CA ASP A 17 3.18 -9.01 6.98
C ASP A 17 2.41 -9.82 5.92
N PHE A 18 2.94 -9.94 4.70
CA PHE A 18 2.31 -10.63 3.56
C PHE A 18 2.88 -12.04 3.40
N GLN A 19 2.00 -13.04 3.39
CA GLN A 19 2.41 -14.40 3.04
C GLN A 19 2.71 -14.52 1.54
N THR A 20 1.99 -13.76 0.71
CA THR A 20 2.18 -13.70 -0.74
C THR A 20 2.08 -12.26 -1.25
N PRO A 21 2.83 -11.89 -2.31
CA PRO A 21 2.76 -10.55 -2.89
C PRO A 21 1.36 -10.21 -3.40
N TYR A 22 0.85 -9.02 -3.07
CA TYR A 22 -0.50 -8.59 -3.42
C TYR A 22 -0.52 -7.66 -4.64
N PRO A 23 -1.35 -7.89 -5.67
CA PRO A 23 -1.34 -7.09 -6.90
C PRO A 23 -1.79 -5.64 -6.67
N LEU A 24 -1.04 -4.70 -7.25
CA LEU A 24 -1.30 -3.26 -7.07
C LEU A 24 -2.53 -2.75 -7.83
N HIS A 25 -2.88 -3.36 -8.97
CA HIS A 25 -4.05 -2.97 -9.78
C HIS A 25 -5.40 -3.22 -9.08
N ASN A 26 -5.40 -3.93 -7.95
CA ASN A 26 -6.60 -4.12 -7.13
C ASN A 26 -6.85 -2.96 -6.15
N ILE A 27 -5.92 -2.01 -6.04
CA ILE A 27 -6.04 -0.82 -5.19
C ILE A 27 -6.67 0.29 -6.02
N ILE A 28 -7.80 0.82 -5.58
CA ILE A 28 -8.55 1.87 -6.31
C ILE A 28 -8.23 3.28 -5.82
N ASP A 29 -7.82 3.41 -4.55
CA ASP A 29 -7.52 4.70 -3.94
C ASP A 29 -6.50 4.53 -2.80
N PHE A 30 -5.90 5.63 -2.38
CA PHE A 30 -5.04 5.67 -1.21
C PHE A 30 -5.19 6.98 -0.43
N ASN A 31 -5.02 6.88 0.88
CA ASN A 31 -4.92 8.04 1.76
C ASN A 31 -3.61 7.97 2.53
N TYR A 32 -2.80 9.02 2.42
CA TYR A 32 -1.57 9.18 3.17
C TYR A 32 -1.71 10.34 4.15
N THR A 33 -1.61 10.04 5.44
CA THR A 33 -1.67 11.05 6.49
C THR A 33 -0.41 11.01 7.33
N THR A 34 0.06 12.18 7.75
CA THR A 34 1.23 12.29 8.61
C THR A 34 0.87 13.00 9.89
N PHE A 35 1.38 12.44 10.99
CA PHE A 35 1.36 13.04 12.31
C PHE A 35 2.80 13.39 12.66
N ASP A 36 3.10 14.68 12.66
CA ASP A 36 4.42 15.19 13.00
C ASP A 36 4.40 15.73 14.44
N SER A 37 5.32 15.24 15.26
CA SER A 37 5.54 15.69 16.63
C SER A 37 7.01 16.03 16.82
N PHE A 38 7.34 16.86 17.80
CA PHE A 38 8.69 17.34 18.08
C PHE A 38 9.76 16.24 18.16
N PHE A 39 9.39 15.02 18.54
CA PHE A 39 10.31 13.89 18.74
C PHE A 39 10.16 12.76 17.73
N PHE A 40 9.04 12.71 17.00
CA PHE A 40 8.77 11.62 16.07
C PHE A 40 7.76 12.04 15.02
N LYS A 41 7.96 11.51 13.82
CA LYS A 41 6.99 11.54 12.73
C LYS A 41 6.38 10.16 12.57
N VAL A 42 5.05 10.08 12.54
CA VAL A 42 4.32 8.87 12.20
C VAL A 42 3.54 9.14 10.93
N SER A 43 3.77 8.34 9.90
CA SER A 43 2.99 8.38 8.68
C SER A 43 2.08 7.17 8.62
N THR A 44 0.84 7.36 8.21
CA THR A 44 -0.08 6.25 7.95
C THR A 44 -0.51 6.27 6.49
N LEU A 45 -0.46 5.10 5.86
CA LEU A 45 -0.93 4.87 4.50
C LEU A 45 -2.11 3.89 4.57
N THR A 46 -3.25 4.33 4.05
CA THR A 46 -4.44 3.50 3.86
C THR A 46 -4.62 3.24 2.38
N LEU A 47 -4.77 2.00 1.97
CA LEU A 47 -5.06 1.62 0.59
C LEU A 47 -6.48 1.08 0.51
N GLU A 48 -7.30 1.67 -0.36
CA GLU A 48 -8.64 1.18 -0.63
C GLU A 48 -8.59 0.14 -1.76
N LEU A 49 -9.18 -1.03 -1.52
CA LEU A 49 -9.26 -2.12 -2.49
C LEU A 49 -10.60 -2.10 -3.22
N ALA A 50 -10.59 -2.54 -4.49
CA ALA A 50 -11.81 -2.77 -5.25
C ALA A 50 -12.73 -3.78 -4.54
N ASP A 51 -14.04 -3.62 -4.68
CA ASP A 51 -15.04 -4.47 -3.99
C ASP A 51 -14.87 -5.97 -4.30
N ASN A 52 -14.44 -6.28 -5.53
CA ASN A 52 -14.23 -7.64 -6.01
C ASN A 52 -12.83 -8.19 -5.73
N ALA A 53 -11.89 -7.36 -5.24
CA ALA A 53 -10.51 -7.76 -5.05
C ALA A 53 -10.35 -8.68 -3.83
N THR A 54 -9.71 -9.84 -4.02
CA THR A 54 -9.39 -10.78 -2.94
C THR A 54 -8.64 -10.07 -1.81
N LEU A 55 -8.96 -10.32 -0.55
CA LEU A 55 -8.16 -9.73 0.53
C LEU A 55 -6.77 -10.37 0.57
N PRO A 56 -5.69 -9.60 0.78
CA PRO A 56 -4.35 -10.17 0.92
C PRO A 56 -4.29 -11.12 2.12
N ASP A 57 -3.57 -12.24 1.96
CA ASP A 57 -3.33 -13.16 3.05
C ASP A 57 -2.24 -12.60 3.98
N MET A 58 -2.69 -11.89 5.02
CA MET A 58 -1.83 -11.38 6.08
C MET A 58 -1.64 -12.40 7.19
N THR A 59 -0.51 -12.27 7.90
CA THR A 59 -0.26 -13.06 9.12
C THR A 59 -1.43 -12.96 10.11
N PRO A 60 -1.85 -14.09 10.75
CA PRO A 60 -3.06 -14.15 11.57
C PRO A 60 -3.15 -13.11 12.69
N LYS A 61 -2.01 -12.71 13.29
CA LYS A 61 -1.95 -11.71 14.37
C LYS A 61 -2.45 -10.32 13.95
N LYS A 62 -2.44 -10.00 12.65
CA LYS A 62 -2.85 -8.69 12.11
C LYS A 62 -4.14 -8.73 11.30
N ARG A 63 -4.83 -9.89 11.24
CA ARG A 63 -6.18 -10.00 10.69
C ARG A 63 -7.20 -9.30 11.61
N LEU A 64 -7.19 -7.97 11.61
CA LEU A 64 -8.21 -7.16 12.29
C LEU A 64 -9.54 -7.33 11.55
N GLY A 65 -10.43 -8.16 12.10
CA GLY A 65 -11.85 -8.21 11.72
C GLY A 65 -12.32 -9.53 11.11
N ARG A 66 -12.50 -10.56 11.95
CA ARG A 66 -13.34 -11.73 11.65
C ARG A 66 -14.85 -11.45 11.83
N GLY A 67 -15.23 -10.19 12.01
CA GLY A 67 -16.61 -9.75 12.20
C GLY A 67 -17.15 -9.09 10.93
N LYS A 68 -18.08 -9.77 10.26
CA LYS A 68 -18.98 -9.25 9.20
C LYS A 68 -18.50 -7.94 8.54
N LEU A 69 -17.57 -8.03 7.59
CA LEU A 69 -17.28 -6.97 6.62
C LEU A 69 -18.47 -6.82 5.66
N ARG A 70 -19.58 -6.30 6.19
CA ARG A 70 -20.78 -5.92 5.45
C ARG A 70 -20.44 -4.64 4.70
N LYS A 71 -20.03 -4.74 3.42
CA LYS A 71 -19.80 -3.60 2.50
C LYS A 71 -18.98 -2.42 3.05
N LYS A 72 -18.17 -2.63 4.07
CA LYS A 72 -17.20 -1.62 4.52
C LYS A 72 -15.98 -1.77 3.63
N LYS A 73 -15.65 -0.68 2.93
CA LYS A 73 -14.48 -0.55 2.06
C LYS A 73 -13.30 -1.38 2.60
N ARG A 74 -12.75 -2.22 1.73
CA ARG A 74 -11.65 -3.14 2.07
C ARG A 74 -10.36 -2.31 2.13
N HIS A 75 -9.89 -2.02 3.35
CA HIS A 75 -8.73 -1.14 3.55
C HIS A 75 -7.50 -1.92 4.02
N LEU A 76 -6.34 -1.57 3.48
CA LEU A 76 -5.02 -1.98 3.99
C LEU A 76 -4.39 -0.81 4.73
N PHE A 77 -3.86 -1.04 5.93
CA PHE A 77 -3.26 0.00 6.76
C PHE A 77 -1.78 -0.26 6.99
N TYR A 78 -0.96 0.76 6.77
CA TYR A 78 0.46 0.74 7.09
C TYR A 78 0.81 1.95 7.95
N GLY A 79 1.57 1.71 9.02
CA GLY A 79 2.16 2.75 9.85
C GLY A 79 3.68 2.76 9.70
N PHE A 80 4.25 3.94 9.47
CA PHE A 80 5.68 4.17 9.38
C PHE A 80 6.10 5.13 10.49
N VAL A 81 7.18 4.80 11.19
CA VAL A 81 7.79 5.67 12.19
C VAL A 81 9.09 6.22 11.61
N GLY A 82 9.24 7.54 11.63
CA GLY A 82 10.39 8.26 11.12
C GLY A 82 10.19 8.85 9.72
N THR A 83 11.21 9.58 9.25
CA THR A 83 11.14 10.25 7.94
C THR A 83 11.24 9.25 6.80
N PRO A 84 10.36 9.37 5.79
CA PRO A 84 10.49 8.64 4.55
C PRO A 84 11.86 8.80 3.85
N LYS A 85 12.44 7.73 3.28
CA LYS A 85 13.70 7.70 2.53
C LYS A 85 13.68 6.83 1.25
N ALA A 86 13.55 7.40 0.06
CA ALA A 86 13.79 6.64 -1.18
C ALA A 86 15.29 6.62 -1.55
N ASN A 87 15.82 5.47 -1.97
CA ASN A 87 17.22 5.30 -2.40
C ASN A 87 18.25 5.88 -1.40
N GLY A 88 17.97 5.74 -0.10
CA GLY A 88 18.83 6.25 0.99
C GLY A 88 18.71 7.75 1.27
N LYS A 89 18.01 8.53 0.44
CA LYS A 89 17.77 9.96 0.63
C LYS A 89 16.42 10.19 1.28
N LYS A 90 16.35 11.13 2.24
CA LYS A 90 15.06 11.56 2.82
C LYS A 90 14.19 12.16 1.71
N ILE A 91 12.91 11.79 1.69
CA ILE A 91 11.92 12.35 0.77
C ILE A 91 10.80 13.01 1.57
N SER A 92 10.22 14.05 0.99
CA SER A 92 9.07 14.76 1.51
C SER A 92 7.80 13.92 1.43
N ASP A 93 6.77 14.32 2.18
CA ASP A 93 5.46 13.65 2.11
C ASP A 93 4.82 13.79 0.72
N GLY A 94 5.02 14.92 0.04
CA GLY A 94 4.55 15.12 -1.34
C GLY A 94 5.20 14.13 -2.31
N GLU A 95 6.52 13.95 -2.22
CA GLU A 95 7.24 12.95 -3.04
C GLU A 95 6.77 11.51 -2.75
N VAL A 96 6.41 11.20 -1.49
CA VAL A 96 5.82 9.90 -1.15
C VAL A 96 4.46 9.71 -1.84
N ILE A 97 3.60 10.73 -1.77
CA ILE A 97 2.26 10.70 -2.40
C ILE A 97 2.39 10.53 -3.92
N GLU A 98 3.25 11.32 -4.57
CA GLU A 98 3.50 11.23 -6.01
C GLU A 98 4.04 9.86 -6.40
N MET A 99 4.99 9.32 -5.61
CA MET A 99 5.54 8.00 -5.85
C MET A 99 4.45 6.93 -5.79
N ILE A 100 3.62 6.92 -4.74
CA ILE A 100 2.50 5.97 -4.60
C ILE A 100 1.52 6.11 -5.77
N HIS A 101 1.16 7.34 -6.13
CA HIS A 101 0.27 7.62 -7.25
C HIS A 101 0.80 7.03 -8.57
N ASN A 102 2.07 7.33 -8.90
CA ASN A 102 2.71 6.84 -10.11
C ASN A 102 2.79 5.31 -10.15
N TYR A 103 3.09 4.66 -9.01
CA TYR A 103 3.10 3.20 -8.92
C TYR A 103 1.74 2.59 -9.17
N LEU A 104 0.68 3.14 -8.58
CA LEU A 104 -0.68 2.67 -8.77
C LEU A 104 -1.15 2.89 -10.22
N GLN A 105 -0.91 4.07 -10.79
CA GLN A 105 -1.25 4.38 -12.17
C GLN A 105 -0.56 3.43 -13.16
N ALA A 106 0.74 3.17 -12.98
CA ALA A 106 1.49 2.23 -13.81
C ALA A 106 0.97 0.80 -13.68
N ALA A 107 0.58 0.36 -12.47
CA ALA A 107 0.01 -0.96 -12.25
C ALA A 107 -1.35 -1.12 -12.94
N HIS A 108 -2.22 -0.10 -12.86
CA HIS A 108 -3.51 -0.07 -13.55
C HIS A 108 -3.34 -0.11 -15.07
N ALA A 109 -2.48 0.73 -15.62
CA ALA A 109 -2.20 0.76 -17.05
C ALA A 109 -1.69 -0.59 -17.58
N ARG A 110 -0.77 -1.23 -16.86
CA ARG A 110 -0.25 -2.56 -17.21
C ARG A 110 -1.32 -3.64 -17.13
N HIS A 111 -2.17 -3.61 -16.10
CA HIS A 111 -3.25 -4.57 -15.98
C HIS A 111 -4.25 -4.42 -17.13
N ALA A 112 -4.65 -3.18 -17.47
CA ALA A 112 -5.52 -2.92 -18.62
C ALA A 112 -4.90 -3.42 -19.94
N LEU A 113 -3.61 -3.14 -20.17
CA LEU A 113 -2.89 -3.63 -21.36
C LEU A 113 -2.89 -5.16 -21.46
N ASN A 114 -2.64 -5.86 -20.35
CA ASN A 114 -2.61 -7.33 -20.35
C ASN A 114 -4.00 -7.94 -20.54
N GLN A 115 -5.07 -7.30 -20.03
CA GLN A 115 -6.45 -7.74 -20.25
C GLN A 115 -6.83 -7.61 -21.74
N HIS A 116 -6.40 -6.53 -22.40
CA HIS A 116 -6.63 -6.32 -23.82
C HIS A 116 -5.83 -7.24 -24.74
N GLN A 117 -4.77 -7.88 -24.25
CA GLN A 117 -3.97 -8.86 -25.01
C GLN A 117 -4.46 -10.30 -24.83
N SER A 118 -5.36 -10.55 -23.89
CA SER A 118 -5.95 -11.87 -23.62
C SER A 118 -7.31 -12.11 -24.29
N ASP A 119 -7.83 -11.10 -25.00
CA ASP A 119 -9.00 -11.18 -25.90
C ASP A 119 -8.56 -11.40 -27.35
#